data_AF-A0A395J0B3-F1
#
_entry.id   AF-A0A395J0B3-F1
#
_cell.length_a   1.000
_cell.length_b   1.000
_cell.length_c   1.000
_cell.angle_alpha   90.00
_cell.angle_beta   90.00
_cell.angle_gamma   90.00
#
_symmetry.space_group_name_H-M   'P 1'
#
loop_
_entity.id
_entity.type
_entity.pdbx_description
1 polymer ?
#
loop_
_entity_poly.entity_id
_entity_poly.type
_entity_poly.pdbx_seq_one_letter_code
_entity_poly.pdbx_strand_id
1 'polypeptide(L)'
;MGMIGTGTSISPNRLINPRSPFTRIAIFTLICLTIILFTGRPTKERLHQIQSKLSPGSQEILVTQNGSPNCAVNSTHLRALKEKFGLDDKIEYASRQVRYHRQDIERKSITRLEENLFPRYFDTINIEKDSAPTTQCLKPLDVPVSNSAIPADVNATEFLFGISTTYKRITDPQINPMLDWSHWLTDGHGNSNGGGLILRLVDASDKEINDIKKMFKSIWN
;
A
#
# COMPACT_ATOMS: atom_id res chain seq x y z
N MET A 1 41.95 49.81 66.14
CA MET A 1 43.36 49.60 65.75
C MET A 1 43.84 48.39 66.53
N GLY A 2 44.21 47.30 65.85
CA GLY A 2 44.56 46.02 66.48
C GLY A 2 44.02 44.85 65.66
N MET A 3 44.88 44.35 64.78
CA MET A 3 44.66 43.32 63.77
C MET A 3 44.84 41.90 64.34
N ILE A 4 44.18 40.94 63.67
CA ILE A 4 44.62 39.57 63.33
C ILE A 4 44.81 38.57 64.48
N GLY A 5 43.85 37.64 64.59
CA GLY A 5 44.01 36.23 64.24
C GLY A 5 44.90 35.33 65.12
N THR A 6 44.30 34.27 65.67
CA THR A 6 44.77 32.88 65.53
C THR A 6 43.78 31.89 66.14
N GLY A 7 43.52 30.80 65.40
CA GLY A 7 43.35 29.46 65.95
C GLY A 7 41.97 29.03 66.44
N THR A 8 41.18 28.40 65.57
CA THR A 8 40.52 27.15 65.99
C THR A 8 40.75 26.05 64.96
N SER A 9 41.33 24.97 65.47
CA SER A 9 41.61 23.69 64.85
C SER A 9 40.33 23.06 64.31
N ILE A 10 40.27 22.80 62.99
CA ILE A 10 39.22 21.98 62.38
C ILE A 10 39.72 20.53 62.44
N SER A 11 39.21 19.79 63.42
CA SER A 11 39.40 18.35 63.55
C SER A 11 38.81 17.63 62.32
N PRO A 12 39.59 16.87 61.54
CA PRO A 12 39.11 16.18 60.37
C PRO A 12 38.59 14.80 60.79
N ASN A 13 37.35 14.71 61.29
CA ASN A 13 36.65 13.43 61.42
C ASN A 13 35.16 13.61 61.69
N ARG A 14 34.39 13.95 60.65
CA ARG A 14 32.97 13.60 60.56
C ARG A 14 32.54 13.44 59.11
N LEU A 15 33.30 12.62 58.39
CA LEU A 15 32.91 12.13 57.07
C LEU A 15 31.76 11.14 57.26
N ILE A 16 30.58 11.52 56.76
CA ILE A 16 29.53 10.63 56.26
C ILE A 16 28.97 9.67 57.33
N ASN A 17 27.81 10.00 57.92
CA ASN A 17 27.10 9.08 58.78
C ASN A 17 26.12 8.22 57.93
N PRO A 18 26.42 6.93 57.64
CA PRO A 18 25.66 6.09 56.69
C PRO A 18 24.27 5.67 57.19
N ARG A 19 23.85 6.18 58.35
CA ARG A 19 22.53 5.94 58.94
C ARG A 19 21.53 7.08 58.67
N SER A 20 21.96 8.19 58.06
CA SER A 20 21.03 9.26 57.68
C SER A 20 20.28 8.89 56.39
N PRO A 21 18.94 9.01 56.36
CA PRO A 21 18.15 8.68 55.17
C PRO A 21 18.51 9.57 53.97
N PHE A 22 18.88 10.83 54.23
CA PHE A 22 19.31 11.78 53.19
C PHE A 22 20.62 11.37 52.52
N THR A 23 21.58 10.85 53.29
CA THR A 23 22.85 10.37 52.74
C THR A 23 22.67 9.13 51.88
N ARG A 24 21.73 8.24 52.25
CA ARG A 24 21.39 7.06 51.45
C ARG A 24 20.73 7.45 50.13
N ILE A 25 19.77 8.37 50.15
CA ILE A 25 19.11 8.86 48.94
C ILE A 25 20.14 9.49 47.98
N ALA A 26 21.02 10.35 48.50
CA ALA A 26 22.05 10.99 47.68
C ALA A 26 22.97 9.96 47.00
N ILE A 27 23.42 8.94 47.74
CA ILE A 27 24.26 7.85 47.20
C ILE A 27 23.49 7.05 46.14
N PHE A 28 22.23 6.67 46.40
CA PHE A 28 21.41 5.95 45.43
C PHE A 28 21.17 6.77 44.15
N THR A 29 20.87 8.07 44.27
CA THR A 29 20.68 8.93 43.10
C THR A 29 21.95 9.07 42.27
N LEU A 30 23.12 9.16 42.92
CA LEU A 30 24.40 9.25 42.24
C LEU A 30 24.71 7.95 41.50
N ILE A 31 24.45 6.79 42.11
CA ILE A 31 24.62 5.47 41.50
C ILE A 31 23.65 5.29 40.31
N CYS A 32 22.39 5.70 40.43
CA CYS A 32 21.44 5.62 39.33
C CYS A 32 21.86 6.51 38.15
N LEU A 33 22.33 7.74 38.41
CA LEU A 33 22.82 8.65 37.37
C LEU A 33 24.07 8.10 36.68
N THR A 34 25.01 7.50 37.41
CA THR A 34 26.20 6.90 36.79
C THR A 34 25.84 5.67 35.95
N ILE A 35 24.92 4.82 36.41
CA ILE A 35 24.41 3.69 35.61
C ILE A 35 23.76 4.22 34.33
N ILE A 36 22.85 5.19 34.41
CA ILE A 36 22.19 5.76 33.22
C ILE A 36 23.21 6.37 32.25
N LEU A 37 24.24 7.06 32.75
CA LEU A 37 25.28 7.64 31.88
C LEU A 37 26.20 6.57 31.25
N PHE A 38 26.44 5.45 31.93
CA PHE A 38 27.28 4.36 31.42
C PHE A 38 26.50 3.37 30.53
N THR A 39 25.22 3.11 30.81
CA THR A 39 24.38 2.18 30.04
C THR A 39 23.51 2.88 28.98
N GLY A 40 23.29 4.19 29.13
CA GLY A 40 22.44 5.01 28.25
C GLY A 40 23.19 5.71 27.12
N ARG A 41 24.51 5.54 26.99
CA ARG A 41 25.21 5.90 25.75
C ARG A 41 25.03 4.76 24.73
N PRO A 42 24.17 4.90 23.71
CA PRO A 42 24.02 3.87 22.71
C PRO A 42 25.36 3.70 21.98
N THR A 43 25.99 2.53 22.13
CA THR A 43 27.17 2.19 21.34
C THR A 43 26.76 2.06 19.87
N LYS A 44 27.62 2.48 18.94
CA LYS A 44 27.37 2.37 17.49
C LYS A 44 27.03 0.93 17.08
N GLU A 45 27.55 -0.05 17.81
CA GLU A 45 27.25 -1.47 17.64
C GLU A 45 25.79 -1.83 17.96
N ARG A 46 25.18 -1.26 19.02
CA ARG A 46 23.75 -1.46 19.30
C ARG A 46 22.86 -0.80 18.25
N LEU A 47 23.26 0.34 17.70
CA LEU A 47 22.57 0.96 16.56
C LEU A 47 22.62 0.05 15.32
N HIS A 48 23.79 -0.50 14.98
CA HIS A 48 23.93 -1.46 13.88
C HIS A 48 23.11 -2.74 14.10
N GLN A 49 23.02 -3.23 15.33
CA GLN A 49 22.27 -4.44 15.68
C GLN A 49 20.74 -4.22 15.65
N ILE A 50 20.27 -3.03 16.02
CA ILE A 50 18.86 -2.65 15.88
C ILE A 50 18.52 -2.51 14.39
N GLN A 51 19.41 -1.90 13.60
CA GLN A 51 19.21 -1.70 12.17
C GLN A 51 19.25 -3.02 11.39
N SER A 52 20.09 -3.99 11.79
CA SER A 52 20.12 -5.32 11.20
C SER A 52 18.92 -6.18 11.60
N LYS A 53 18.39 -6.03 12.82
CA LYS A 53 17.15 -6.72 13.24
C LYS A 53 15.87 -6.12 12.67
N LEU A 54 15.89 -4.85 12.27
CA LEU A 54 14.79 -4.19 11.54
C LEU A 54 14.84 -4.44 10.02
N SER A 55 15.85 -5.16 9.53
CA SER A 55 15.97 -5.50 8.11
C SER A 55 16.22 -7.00 7.90
N PRO A 56 15.21 -7.86 8.08
CA PRO A 56 15.26 -9.18 7.49
C PRO A 56 15.01 -9.01 5.98
N GLY A 57 16.04 -9.23 5.15
CA GLY A 57 15.85 -9.43 3.70
C GLY A 57 16.18 -8.26 2.77
N SER A 58 17.19 -7.44 3.06
CA SER A 58 17.60 -6.38 2.12
C SER A 58 18.21 -6.86 0.79
N GLN A 59 18.44 -8.17 0.58
CA GLN A 59 19.13 -8.68 -0.61
C GLN A 59 18.27 -9.42 -1.65
N GLU A 60 16.96 -9.60 -1.44
CA GLU A 60 16.04 -10.18 -2.48
C GLU A 60 15.04 -9.17 -3.09
N ILE A 61 15.09 -7.90 -2.66
CA ILE A 61 14.04 -6.91 -3.00
C ILE A 61 14.34 -6.13 -4.30
N LEU A 62 15.55 -6.23 -4.87
CA LEU A 62 15.93 -5.55 -6.11
C LEU A 62 15.90 -6.53 -7.28
N VAL A 63 15.08 -6.24 -8.29
CA VAL A 63 14.96 -7.07 -9.51
C VAL A 63 16.22 -6.96 -10.36
N THR A 64 16.88 -8.10 -10.57
CA THR A 64 17.90 -8.30 -11.60
C THR A 64 17.23 -8.54 -12.96
N GLN A 65 17.52 -7.65 -13.93
CA GLN A 65 17.62 -7.88 -15.38
C GLN A 65 16.64 -8.90 -16.02
N ASN A 66 15.37 -8.53 -16.17
CA ASN A 66 14.56 -8.72 -17.40
C ASN A 66 13.11 -8.27 -17.12
N GLY A 67 12.73 -7.11 -17.66
CA GLY A 67 11.39 -6.52 -17.48
C GLY A 67 11.23 -5.75 -16.17
N SER A 68 12.00 -4.67 -15.99
CA SER A 68 11.90 -3.79 -14.82
C SER A 68 10.45 -3.30 -14.65
N PRO A 69 9.81 -3.46 -13.48
CA PRO A 69 8.54 -2.82 -13.21
C PRO A 69 8.70 -1.29 -13.39
N ASN A 70 7.70 -0.64 -13.99
CA ASN A 70 7.70 0.81 -14.13
C ASN A 70 7.38 1.43 -12.76
N CYS A 71 8.41 1.94 -12.09
CA CYS A 71 8.32 2.58 -10.77
C CYS A 71 8.31 4.10 -10.87
N ALA A 72 7.99 4.63 -12.05
CA ALA A 72 7.77 6.05 -12.24
C ALA A 72 6.54 6.48 -11.44
N VAL A 73 6.72 7.50 -10.61
CA VAL A 73 5.61 8.12 -9.89
C VAL A 73 4.86 9.02 -10.87
N ASN A 74 3.53 8.86 -10.94
CA ASN A 74 2.67 9.74 -11.74
C ASN A 74 2.44 11.07 -11.02
N SER A 75 3.39 11.99 -11.17
CA SER A 75 3.37 13.31 -10.50
C SER A 75 2.16 14.15 -10.87
N THR A 76 1.70 14.08 -12.14
CA THR A 76 0.48 14.77 -12.59
C THR A 76 -0.75 14.31 -11.82
N HIS A 77 -0.90 12.99 -11.65
CA HIS A 77 -2.01 12.43 -10.89
C HIS A 77 -1.95 12.80 -9.41
N LEU A 78 -0.76 12.76 -8.80
CA LEU A 78 -0.57 13.16 -7.40
C LEU A 78 -0.88 14.64 -7.17
N ARG A 79 -0.55 15.53 -8.10
CA ARG A 79 -0.91 16.95 -8.02
C ARG A 79 -2.44 17.15 -8.08
N ALA A 80 -3.12 16.42 -8.97
CA ALA A 80 -4.58 16.47 -9.03
C ALA A 80 -5.25 15.97 -7.74
N LEU A 81 -4.71 14.90 -7.11
CA LEU A 81 -5.19 14.41 -5.82
C LEU A 81 -4.93 15.43 -4.70
N LYS A 82 -3.74 16.06 -4.70
CA LYS A 82 -3.39 17.11 -3.75
C LYS A 82 -4.38 18.26 -3.80
N GLU A 83 -4.64 18.82 -4.97
CA GLU A 83 -5.59 19.94 -5.14
C GLU A 83 -7.01 19.54 -4.73
N LYS A 84 -7.44 18.34 -5.11
CA LYS A 84 -8.79 17.84 -4.83
C LYS A 84 -9.05 17.64 -3.33
N PHE A 85 -8.05 17.17 -2.58
CA PHE A 85 -8.22 16.78 -1.18
C PHE A 85 -7.47 17.68 -0.18
N GLY A 86 -6.77 18.71 -0.65
CA GLY A 86 -5.99 19.62 0.20
C GLY A 86 -4.81 18.92 0.90
N LEU A 87 -4.09 18.05 0.19
CA LEU A 87 -2.94 17.32 0.76
C LEU A 87 -1.71 18.22 0.89
N ASP A 88 -0.79 17.85 1.79
CA ASP A 88 0.51 18.50 1.94
C ASP A 88 1.42 18.26 0.73
N ASP A 89 2.44 19.11 0.59
CA ASP A 89 3.47 18.99 -0.46
C ASP A 89 4.30 17.71 -0.35
N LYS A 90 4.46 17.20 0.87
CA LYS A 90 5.24 16.00 1.19
C LYS A 90 4.31 14.88 1.55
N ILE A 91 4.44 13.75 0.86
CA ILE A 91 3.64 12.56 1.14
C ILE A 91 4.54 11.33 1.26
N GLU A 92 4.08 10.37 2.05
CA GLU A 92 4.61 9.01 2.07
C GLU A 92 3.99 8.22 0.92
N TYR A 93 4.82 7.64 0.07
CA TYR A 93 4.42 6.95 -1.14
C TYR A 93 5.10 5.58 -1.24
N ALA A 94 4.34 4.57 -1.61
CA ALA A 94 4.87 3.26 -1.99
C ALA A 94 4.00 2.69 -3.11
N SER A 95 4.65 1.97 -4.02
CA SER A 95 3.97 1.27 -5.11
C SER A 95 4.53 -0.13 -5.24
N ARG A 96 3.64 -1.11 -5.40
CA ARG A 96 4.01 -2.50 -5.67
C ARG A 96 3.04 -3.07 -6.70
N GLN A 97 3.59 -3.64 -7.75
CA GLN A 97 2.80 -4.32 -8.76
C GLN A 97 2.25 -5.64 -8.19
N VAL A 98 0.96 -5.90 -8.37
CA VAL A 98 0.34 -7.19 -8.05
C VAL A 98 0.20 -7.99 -9.35
N ARG A 99 0.67 -9.25 -9.35
CA ARG A 99 0.54 -10.17 -10.48
C ARG A 99 -0.26 -11.39 -10.06
N TYR A 100 -1.34 -11.66 -10.78
CA TYR A 100 -2.17 -12.84 -10.53
C TYR A 100 -1.63 -14.03 -11.31
N HIS A 101 -1.37 -15.13 -10.61
CA HIS A 101 -0.99 -16.41 -11.21
C HIS A 101 -2.14 -17.38 -11.04
N ARG A 102 -2.81 -17.70 -12.16
CA ARG A 102 -3.91 -18.66 -12.18
C ARG A 102 -3.35 -20.07 -12.06
N GLN A 103 -3.88 -20.84 -11.12
CA GLN A 103 -3.45 -22.19 -10.81
C GLN A 103 -4.66 -23.08 -10.57
N ASP A 104 -4.49 -24.39 -10.76
CA ASP A 104 -5.51 -25.37 -10.42
C ASP A 104 -5.57 -25.57 -8.90
N ILE A 105 -6.16 -24.58 -8.22
CA ILE A 105 -6.36 -24.55 -6.78
C ILE A 105 -7.82 -24.25 -6.47
N GLU A 106 -8.32 -24.84 -5.38
CA GLU A 106 -9.69 -24.58 -4.92
C GLU A 106 -9.91 -23.09 -4.60
N ARG A 107 -11.05 -22.56 -5.06
CA ARG A 107 -11.42 -21.17 -4.80
C ARG A 107 -11.78 -20.98 -3.32
N LYS A 108 -10.91 -20.28 -2.60
CA LYS A 108 -11.16 -19.86 -1.21
C LYS A 108 -11.84 -18.50 -1.17
N SER A 109 -12.62 -18.24 -0.11
CA SER A 109 -13.23 -16.92 0.15
C SER A 109 -12.20 -15.84 0.44
N ILE A 110 -10.99 -16.23 0.88
CA ILE A 110 -9.86 -15.34 1.12
C ILE A 110 -8.55 -16.02 0.67
N THR A 111 -7.74 -15.30 -0.09
CA THR A 111 -6.36 -15.71 -0.40
C THR A 111 -5.44 -15.15 0.67
N ARG A 112 -4.78 -16.03 1.42
CA ARG A 112 -3.75 -15.65 2.40
C ARG A 112 -2.39 -15.72 1.73
N LEU A 113 -1.62 -14.64 1.84
CA LEU A 113 -0.25 -14.56 1.36
C LEU A 113 0.67 -14.46 2.58
N GLU A 114 1.78 -15.19 2.56
CA GLU A 114 2.80 -15.12 3.63
C GLU A 114 3.80 -13.97 3.40
N GLU A 115 3.52 -13.09 2.43
CA GLU A 115 4.32 -11.92 2.10
C GLU A 115 3.68 -10.62 2.63
N ASN A 116 4.50 -9.74 3.20
CA ASN A 116 4.07 -8.38 3.53
C ASN A 116 3.81 -7.59 2.24
N LEU A 117 2.68 -6.85 2.19
CA LEU A 117 2.34 -6.02 1.03
C LEU A 117 3.45 -5.00 0.72
N PHE A 118 3.96 -4.33 1.76
CA PHE A 118 5.11 -3.44 1.68
C PHE A 118 6.18 -3.91 2.69
N PRO A 119 7.18 -4.68 2.27
CA PRO A 119 8.22 -5.20 3.16
C PRO A 119 9.21 -4.11 3.63
N ARG A 120 9.11 -2.90 3.08
CA ARG A 120 9.90 -1.72 3.43
C ARG A 120 8.96 -0.54 3.73
N TYR A 121 9.51 0.47 4.38
CA TYR A 121 8.82 1.74 4.63
C TYR A 121 8.55 2.51 3.33
N PHE A 122 7.60 3.44 3.42
CA PHE A 122 7.23 4.34 2.34
C PHE A 122 8.36 5.32 2.02
N ASP A 123 8.52 5.66 0.73
CA ASP A 123 9.41 6.72 0.28
C ASP A 123 8.70 8.07 0.50
N THR A 124 9.41 9.06 1.06
CA THR A 124 8.87 10.43 1.13
C THR A 124 9.13 11.16 -0.18
N ILE A 125 8.07 11.61 -0.84
CA ILE A 125 8.16 12.37 -2.10
C ILE A 125 7.61 13.78 -1.91
N ASN A 126 8.17 14.75 -2.65
CA ASN A 126 7.67 16.12 -2.68
C ASN A 126 6.99 16.41 -4.03
N ILE A 127 5.67 16.57 -4.02
CA ILE A 127 4.82 16.68 -5.22
C ILE A 127 5.16 17.94 -6.06
N GLU A 128 5.63 19.01 -5.42
CA GLU A 128 5.93 20.28 -6.08
C GLU A 128 7.39 20.40 -6.54
N LYS A 129 8.33 19.83 -5.77
CA LYS A 129 9.76 19.96 -6.03
C LYS A 129 10.31 18.87 -6.94
N ASP A 130 9.75 17.67 -6.89
CA ASP A 130 10.29 16.53 -7.61
C ASP A 130 9.65 16.46 -8.99
N SER A 131 10.38 16.90 -10.02
CA SER A 131 9.90 16.89 -11.41
C SER A 131 9.64 15.47 -11.93
N ALA A 132 10.38 14.49 -11.41
CA ALA A 132 10.26 13.06 -11.72
C ALA A 132 10.70 12.21 -10.51
N PRO A 133 9.86 12.10 -9.47
CA PRO A 133 10.21 11.30 -8.31
C PRO A 133 10.29 9.83 -8.74
N THR A 134 11.40 9.19 -8.41
CA THR A 134 11.57 7.75 -8.58
C THR A 134 11.51 7.10 -7.21
N THR A 135 10.77 5.99 -7.13
CA THR A 135 10.64 5.20 -5.90
C THR A 135 11.36 3.90 -6.09
N GLN A 136 11.79 3.28 -5.00
CA GLN A 136 12.45 1.99 -5.11
C GLN A 136 11.44 0.94 -5.58
N CYS A 137 11.78 0.26 -6.67
CA CYS A 137 10.97 -0.84 -7.17
C CYS A 137 10.94 -1.99 -6.17
N LEU A 138 9.75 -2.27 -5.64
CA LEU A 138 9.48 -3.51 -4.94
C LEU A 138 9.27 -4.64 -5.97
N LYS A 139 9.81 -5.82 -5.68
CA LYS A 139 9.47 -7.05 -6.42
C LYS A 139 7.94 -7.18 -6.48
N PRO A 140 7.34 -7.50 -7.64
CA PRO A 140 5.90 -7.71 -7.72
C PRO A 140 5.39 -8.69 -6.65
N LEU A 141 4.19 -8.44 -6.14
CA LEU A 141 3.48 -9.37 -5.28
C LEU A 141 2.79 -10.41 -6.16
N ASP A 142 3.29 -11.63 -6.13
CA ASP A 142 2.75 -12.74 -6.88
C ASP A 142 1.61 -13.40 -6.08
N VAL A 143 0.40 -13.35 -6.62
CA VAL A 143 -0.82 -13.81 -5.94
C VAL A 143 -1.34 -15.05 -6.64
N PRO A 144 -1.26 -16.25 -6.02
CA PRO A 144 -1.92 -17.42 -6.55
C PRO A 144 -3.43 -17.23 -6.45
N VAL A 145 -4.11 -17.41 -7.57
CA VAL A 145 -5.56 -17.37 -7.64
C VAL A 145 -6.03 -18.68 -8.27
N SER A 146 -7.18 -19.16 -7.81
CA SER A 146 -7.85 -20.28 -8.48
C SER A 146 -8.03 -19.95 -9.94
N ASN A 147 -7.87 -20.94 -10.82
CA ASN A 147 -8.45 -20.92 -12.14
C ASN A 147 -9.94 -20.60 -11.97
N SER A 148 -10.29 -19.34 -12.19
CA SER A 148 -11.68 -18.96 -12.27
C SER A 148 -12.21 -19.56 -13.57
N ALA A 149 -13.46 -20.00 -13.58
CA ALA A 149 -14.20 -20.32 -14.80
C ALA A 149 -14.51 -19.03 -15.60
N ILE A 150 -13.50 -18.18 -15.84
CA ILE A 150 -13.57 -16.99 -16.71
C ILE A 150 -13.92 -17.50 -18.11
N PRO A 151 -14.70 -16.78 -18.93
CA PRO A 151 -15.84 -17.40 -19.59
C PRO A 151 -15.53 -18.36 -20.74
N ALA A 152 -14.25 -18.62 -21.02
CA ALA A 152 -13.78 -19.65 -21.95
C ALA A 152 -14.48 -21.01 -21.72
N ASP A 153 -14.73 -21.37 -20.46
CA ASP A 153 -15.31 -22.67 -20.09
C ASP A 153 -16.76 -22.58 -19.58
N VAL A 154 -17.40 -21.40 -19.64
CA VAL A 154 -18.78 -21.22 -19.15
C VAL A 154 -19.76 -21.54 -20.25
N ASN A 155 -20.58 -22.57 -20.04
CA ASN A 155 -21.78 -22.79 -20.84
C ASN A 155 -22.96 -22.09 -20.16
N ALA A 156 -23.43 -20.99 -20.76
CA ALA A 156 -24.54 -20.19 -20.30
C ALA A 156 -25.83 -20.41 -21.13
N THR A 157 -25.94 -21.49 -21.92
CA THR A 157 -27.08 -21.74 -22.81
C THR A 157 -28.44 -21.72 -22.11
N GLU A 158 -28.50 -22.10 -20.83
CA GLU A 158 -29.74 -22.10 -20.05
C GLU A 158 -30.12 -20.72 -19.49
N PHE A 159 -29.25 -19.71 -19.61
CA PHE A 159 -29.48 -18.39 -19.03
C PHE A 159 -29.96 -17.39 -20.07
N LEU A 160 -30.98 -16.62 -19.67
CA LEU A 160 -31.56 -15.53 -20.44
C LEU A 160 -31.58 -14.27 -19.58
N PHE A 161 -30.86 -13.25 -20.01
CA PHE A 161 -30.81 -11.95 -19.33
C PHE A 161 -31.79 -10.98 -19.98
N GLY A 162 -32.71 -10.42 -19.18
CA GLY A 162 -33.65 -9.40 -19.62
C GLY A 162 -33.26 -8.03 -19.10
N ILE A 163 -33.05 -7.06 -19.99
CA ILE A 163 -32.69 -5.68 -19.64
C ILE A 163 -33.76 -4.74 -20.17
N SER A 164 -34.32 -3.90 -19.30
CA SER A 164 -35.17 -2.77 -19.70
C SER A 164 -34.47 -1.47 -19.36
N THR A 165 -34.14 -0.68 -20.37
CA THR A 165 -33.35 0.57 -20.24
C THR A 165 -33.76 1.58 -21.31
N THR A 166 -33.21 2.79 -21.30
CA THR A 166 -33.42 3.79 -22.35
C THR A 166 -32.26 3.77 -23.35
N TYR A 167 -32.50 4.29 -24.57
CA TYR A 167 -31.45 4.44 -25.58
C TYR A 167 -30.27 5.28 -25.04
N LYS A 168 -30.56 6.42 -24.39
CA LYS A 168 -29.54 7.29 -23.80
C LYS A 168 -28.61 6.55 -22.83
N ARG A 169 -29.15 5.65 -22.01
CA ARG A 169 -28.36 4.93 -20.99
C ARG A 169 -27.51 3.81 -21.61
N ILE A 170 -27.98 3.17 -22.68
CA ILE A 170 -27.27 2.06 -23.29
C ILE A 170 -26.12 2.53 -24.20
N THR A 171 -26.19 3.77 -24.70
CA THR A 171 -25.18 4.38 -25.57
C THR A 171 -24.25 5.37 -24.85
N ASP A 172 -24.43 5.57 -23.54
CA ASP A 172 -23.63 6.52 -22.77
C ASP A 172 -22.15 6.06 -22.73
N PRO A 173 -21.20 6.85 -23.25
CA PRO A 173 -19.80 6.47 -23.34
C PRO A 173 -19.10 6.36 -21.98
N GLN A 174 -19.65 6.95 -20.91
CA GLN A 174 -19.06 6.92 -19.56
C GLN A 174 -19.37 5.61 -18.82
N ILE A 175 -20.54 5.01 -19.09
CA ILE A 175 -20.98 3.77 -18.44
C ILE A 175 -20.97 2.56 -19.37
N ASN A 176 -21.00 2.80 -20.69
CA ASN A 176 -21.00 1.83 -21.79
C ASN A 176 -21.39 0.40 -21.40
N PRO A 177 -22.67 0.16 -21.04
CA PRO A 177 -23.08 -1.13 -20.48
C PRO A 177 -22.90 -2.25 -21.51
N MET A 178 -22.86 -1.92 -22.80
CA MET A 178 -22.73 -2.89 -23.88
C MET A 178 -21.37 -3.57 -23.91
N LEU A 179 -20.29 -2.88 -23.52
CA LEU A 179 -18.98 -3.51 -23.34
C LEU A 179 -18.98 -4.50 -22.18
N ASP A 180 -19.68 -4.17 -21.10
CA ASP A 180 -19.79 -5.09 -19.97
C ASP A 180 -20.59 -6.33 -20.38
N TRP A 181 -21.76 -6.15 -21.00
CA TRP A 181 -22.60 -7.28 -21.44
C TRP A 181 -21.93 -8.14 -22.51
N SER A 182 -21.14 -7.57 -23.41
CA SER A 182 -20.37 -8.37 -24.38
C SER A 182 -19.32 -9.22 -23.67
N HIS A 183 -18.66 -8.69 -22.64
CA HIS A 183 -17.74 -9.48 -21.83
C HIS A 183 -18.43 -10.66 -21.12
N TRP A 184 -19.65 -10.45 -20.60
CA TRP A 184 -20.39 -11.50 -19.87
C TRP A 184 -21.07 -12.55 -20.76
N LEU A 185 -21.37 -12.21 -22.01
CA LEU A 185 -22.05 -13.11 -22.97
C LEU A 185 -21.09 -13.79 -23.95
N THR A 186 -19.79 -13.56 -23.76
CA THR A 186 -18.74 -14.18 -24.58
C THR A 186 -17.81 -15.03 -23.74
N ASP A 187 -17.08 -15.92 -24.40
CA ASP A 187 -16.09 -16.82 -23.85
C ASP A 187 -14.72 -16.15 -23.56
N GLY A 188 -14.68 -14.81 -23.60
CA GLY A 188 -13.45 -14.02 -23.44
C GLY A 188 -12.56 -13.97 -24.69
N HIS A 189 -12.88 -14.74 -25.73
CA HIS A 189 -12.24 -14.70 -27.05
C HIS A 189 -13.17 -14.11 -28.13
N GLY A 190 -14.33 -13.61 -27.72
CA GLY A 190 -15.34 -13.00 -28.60
C GLY A 190 -16.38 -13.98 -29.12
N ASN A 191 -16.28 -15.28 -28.82
CA ASN A 191 -17.34 -16.23 -29.17
C ASN A 191 -18.45 -16.20 -28.12
N SER A 192 -19.68 -16.49 -28.51
CA SER A 192 -20.78 -16.60 -27.54
C SER A 192 -20.52 -17.73 -26.53
N ASN A 193 -20.82 -17.47 -25.26
CA ASN A 193 -20.83 -18.50 -24.21
C ASN A 193 -22.18 -19.25 -24.10
N GLY A 194 -23.10 -19.02 -25.05
CA GLY A 194 -24.45 -19.61 -25.08
C GLY A 194 -25.52 -18.75 -24.39
N GLY A 195 -25.17 -17.75 -23.58
CA GLY A 195 -26.13 -16.89 -22.89
C GLY A 195 -26.98 -16.04 -23.83
N GLY A 196 -28.28 -15.95 -23.55
CA GLY A 196 -29.20 -15.09 -24.28
C GLY A 196 -29.35 -13.71 -23.65
N LEU A 197 -29.55 -12.67 -24.48
CA LEU A 197 -29.87 -11.32 -24.04
C LEU A 197 -31.14 -10.80 -24.72
N ILE A 198 -32.10 -10.35 -23.92
CA ILE A 198 -33.29 -9.61 -24.37
C ILE A 198 -33.15 -8.17 -23.90
N LEU A 199 -33.05 -7.25 -24.86
CA LEU A 199 -33.00 -5.82 -24.59
C LEU A 199 -34.32 -5.15 -24.97
N ARG A 200 -34.97 -4.55 -23.98
CA ARG A 200 -36.10 -3.64 -24.17
C ARG A 200 -35.62 -2.20 -24.02
N LEU A 201 -35.84 -1.40 -25.05
CA LEU A 201 -35.61 0.03 -25.01
C LEU A 201 -36.92 0.76 -24.69
N VAL A 202 -36.93 1.50 -23.58
CA VAL A 202 -38.02 2.36 -23.16
C VAL A 202 -37.96 3.65 -23.97
N ASP A 203 -39.10 4.04 -24.53
CA ASP A 203 -39.29 5.28 -25.29
C ASP A 203 -38.32 5.47 -26.47
N ALA A 204 -37.91 4.37 -27.10
CA ALA A 204 -37.02 4.43 -28.26
C ALA A 204 -37.79 4.58 -29.57
N SER A 205 -37.27 5.46 -30.43
CA SER A 205 -37.67 5.58 -31.82
C SER A 205 -37.17 4.40 -32.67
N ASP A 206 -37.78 4.18 -33.84
CA ASP A 206 -37.32 3.16 -34.80
C ASP A 206 -35.86 3.36 -35.24
N LYS A 207 -35.43 4.62 -35.33
CA LYS A 207 -34.03 4.96 -35.64
C LYS A 207 -33.09 4.45 -34.55
N GLU A 208 -33.42 4.71 -33.29
CA GLU A 208 -32.64 4.28 -32.13
C GLU A 208 -32.61 2.75 -32.00
N ILE A 209 -33.73 2.07 -32.24
CA ILE A 209 -33.78 0.61 -32.27
C ILE A 209 -32.85 0.06 -33.36
N ASN A 210 -32.87 0.65 -34.56
CA ASN A 210 -32.02 0.22 -35.66
C ASN A 210 -30.54 0.49 -35.42
N ASP A 211 -30.21 1.59 -34.76
CA ASP A 211 -28.84 1.91 -34.36
C ASP A 211 -28.29 0.87 -33.38
N ILE A 212 -29.05 0.55 -32.33
CA ILE A 212 -28.68 -0.49 -31.37
C ILE A 212 -28.54 -1.85 -32.03
N LYS A 213 -29.44 -2.22 -32.95
CA LYS A 213 -29.31 -3.47 -33.74
C LYS A 213 -28.00 -3.54 -34.52
N LYS A 214 -27.54 -2.42 -35.10
CA LYS A 214 -26.27 -2.36 -35.84
C LYS A 214 -25.08 -2.53 -34.88
N MET A 215 -25.12 -1.85 -33.75
CA MET A 215 -24.09 -1.96 -32.70
C MET A 215 -23.96 -3.39 -32.16
N PHE A 216 -25.08 -4.08 -31.90
CA PHE A 216 -25.06 -5.50 -31.51
C PHE A 216 -24.51 -6.41 -32.62
N LYS A 217 -24.74 -6.10 -33.88
CA LYS A 217 -24.13 -6.88 -34.97
C LYS A 217 -22.62 -6.63 -35.09
N SER A 218 -22.13 -5.44 -34.76
CA SER A 218 -20.70 -5.12 -34.88
C SER A 218 -19.83 -5.67 -33.74
N ILE A 219 -20.42 -5.93 -32.57
CA ILE A 219 -19.66 -6.45 -31.42
C ILE A 219 -19.55 -7.99 -31.46
N TRP A 220 -20.47 -8.68 -32.14
CA TRP A 220 -20.53 -10.16 -32.22
C TRP A 220 -20.14 -10.71 -33.61
N ASN A 221 -19.53 -9.89 -34.47
CA ASN A 221 -18.95 -10.28 -35.76
C ASN A 221 -17.42 -10.21 -35.72
#